data_AF-A0A524GI22-F1
#
_entry.id   AF-A0A524GI22-F1
#
_cell.length_a   1.000
_cell.length_b   1.000
_cell.length_c   1.000
_cell.angle_alpha   90.00
_cell.angle_beta   90.00
_cell.angle_gamma   90.00
#
_symmetry.space_group_name_H-M   'P 1'
#
loop_
_entity.id
_entity.type
_entity.pdbx_description
1 polymer ?
#
loop_
_entity_poly.entity_id
_entity_poly.type
_entity_poly.pdbx_seq_one_letter_code
_entity_poly.pdbx_strand_id
1 'polypeptide(L)' 'PVRIGDTITARVEAAEIMNDRNRIRFKTTCNNQEGTTVLDGEALVMAPKK' A
#
# COMPACT_ATOMS: atom_id res chain seq x y z
N PRO A 1 7.41 15.10 -2.16
CA PRO A 1 8.88 15.01 -2.34
C PRO A 1 9.49 14.17 -1.21
N VAL A 2 10.42 13.27 -1.53
CA VAL A 2 11.15 12.45 -0.55
C VAL A 2 12.63 12.77 -0.68
N ARG A 3 13.31 12.96 0.44
CA ARG A 3 14.74 13.25 0.50
C ARG A 3 15.50 12.11 1.20
N ILE A 4 16.79 12.03 0.92
CA ILE A 4 17.67 11.09 1.63
C ILE A 4 17.65 11.45 3.12
N GLY A 5 17.38 10.45 3.95
CA GLY A 5 17.24 10.62 5.40
C GLY A 5 15.79 10.74 5.89
N ASP A 6 14.80 10.85 5.00
CA ASP A 6 13.38 10.85 5.40
C ASP A 6 12.94 9.47 5.90
N THR A 7 12.10 9.47 6.93
CA THR A 7 11.40 8.26 7.38
C THR A 7 10.03 8.21 6.74
N ILE A 8 9.81 7.18 5.92
CA ILE A 8 8.52 6.97 5.25
C ILE A 8 7.77 5.83 5.95
N THR A 9 6.54 6.11 6.39
CA THR A 9 5.61 5.12 6.91
C THR A 9 4.65 4.71 5.81
N ALA A 10 4.67 3.43 5.44
CA ALA A 10 3.72 2.85 4.49
C ALA A 10 2.54 2.21 5.25
N ARG A 11 1.32 2.55 4.84
CA ARG A 11 0.07 1.95 5.29
C ARG A 11 -0.59 1.26 4.11
N VAL A 12 -1.09 0.06 4.37
CA VAL A 12 -1.75 -0.75 3.35
C VAL A 12 -3.11 -1.18 3.86
N GLU A 13 -4.14 -0.98 3.07
CA GLU A 13 -5.52 -1.32 3.38
C GLU A 13 -6.04 -2.30 2.33
N ALA A 14 -6.59 -3.44 2.78
CA ALA A 14 -7.21 -4.42 1.89
C ALA A 14 -8.55 -3.87 1.40
N ALA A 15 -8.56 -3.29 0.21
CA ALA A 15 -9.73 -2.65 -0.37
C ALA A 15 -10.73 -3.69 -0.93
N GLU A 16 -10.22 -4.79 -1.50
CA GLU A 16 -11.07 -5.81 -2.12
C GLU A 16 -10.37 -7.18 -2.12
N ILE A 17 -11.11 -8.25 -1.83
CA ILE A 17 -10.64 -9.63 -1.91
C ILE A 17 -11.39 -10.35 -3.04
N MET A 18 -10.65 -10.73 -4.08
CA MET A 18 -11.13 -11.45 -5.26
C MET A 18 -10.83 -12.94 -5.10
N ASN A 19 -11.68 -13.65 -4.35
CA ASN A 19 -11.51 -15.07 -4.06
C ASN A 19 -11.54 -15.96 -5.31
N ASP A 20 -12.27 -15.55 -6.35
CA ASP A 20 -12.37 -16.24 -7.63
C ASP A 20 -11.04 -16.25 -8.41
N ARG A 21 -10.23 -15.20 -8.25
CA ARG A 21 -8.94 -15.03 -8.95
C ARG A 21 -7.73 -15.21 -8.05
N ASN A 22 -7.94 -15.51 -6.77
CA ASN A 22 -6.93 -15.49 -5.72
C ASN A 22 -6.13 -14.19 -5.70
N ARG A 23 -6.82 -13.04 -5.76
CA ARG A 23 -6.17 -11.72 -5.75
C ARG A 23 -6.75 -10.84 -4.65
N ILE A 24 -5.93 -9.93 -4.14
CA ILE A 24 -6.34 -8.89 -3.21
C ILE A 24 -5.91 -7.55 -3.79
N ARG A 25 -6.84 -6.61 -3.85
CA ARG A 25 -6.54 -5.21 -4.14
C ARG A 25 -6.22 -4.52 -2.83
N PHE A 26 -5.05 -3.92 -2.78
CA PHE A 26 -4.60 -3.11 -1.67
C PHE A 26 -4.55 -1.65 -2.09
N LYS A 27 -5.05 -0.77 -1.22
CA LYS A 27 -4.75 0.65 -1.28
C LYS A 27 -3.51 0.91 -0.43
N THR A 28 -2.51 1.56 -1.00
CA THR A 28 -1.22 1.81 -0.37
C THR A 28 -0.99 3.30 -0.26
N THR A 29 -0.81 3.79 0.95
CA THR A 29 -0.46 5.19 1.23
C THR A 29 0.86 5.25 1.97
N CYS A 30 1.74 6.15 1.54
CA CYS A 30 3.00 6.41 2.20
C CYS A 30 3.04 7.85 2.69
N ASN A 31 3.37 8.01 3.97
CA ASN A 31 3.46 9.30 4.64
C ASN A 31 4.90 9.53 5.12
N ASN A 32 5.39 10.77 5.03
CA ASN A 32 6.67 11.15 5.64
C ASN A 32 6.52 11.46 7.14
N GLN A 33 7.63 11.77 7.80
CA GLN A 33 7.67 12.14 9.23
C GLN A 33 6.84 13.38 9.60
N GLU A 34 6.47 14.21 8.63
CA GLU A 34 5.63 15.40 8.82
C GLU A 34 4.14 15.09 8.59
N GLY A 35 3.78 13.81 8.37
CA GLY A 35 2.41 13.37 8.08
C GLY A 35 1.97 13.64 6.64
N THR A 36 2.84 14.18 5.79
CA THR A 36 2.52 14.49 4.39
C THR A 36 2.50 13.21 3.56
N THR A 37 1.41 12.98 2.84
CA THR A 37 1.32 11.88 1.87
C THR A 37 2.28 12.11 0.72
N VAL A 38 3.26 11.22 0.57
CA VAL A 38 4.27 11.28 -0.49
C VAL A 38 3.93 10.36 -1.67
N LEU A 39 3.14 9.32 -1.42
CA LEU A 39 2.68 8.38 -2.43
C LEU A 39 1.30 7.85 -2.02
N ASP A 40 0.40 7.80 -2.99
CA ASP A 40 -0.86 7.04 -2.94
C ASP A 40 -0.88 6.15 -4.18
N GLY A 41 -1.38 4.93 -4.02
CA GLY A 41 -1.37 3.93 -5.08
C GLY A 41 -2.24 2.73 -4.75
N GLU A 42 -2.43 1.90 -5.76
CA GLU A 42 -3.10 0.62 -5.61
C GLU A 42 -2.19 -0.50 -6.08
N ALA A 43 -2.23 -1.62 -5.35
CA ALA A 43 -1.50 -2.83 -5.69
C ALA A 43 -2.45 -4.01 -5.80
N LEU A 44 -2.31 -4.78 -6.87
CA LEU A 44 -3.05 -6.03 -7.06
C LEU A 44 -2.09 -7.19 -6.76
N VAL A 45 -2.33 -7.93 -5.68
CA VAL A 45 -1.43 -8.97 -5.19
C VAL A 45 -2.10 -10.33 -5.25
N MET A 46 -1.35 -11.40 -5.52
CA MET A 46 -1.87 -12.76 -5.45
C MET A 46 -1.95 -13.21 -3.98
N ALA A 47 -3.13 -13.67 -3.56
CA ALA A 47 -3.33 -14.19 -2.22
C ALA A 47 -2.66 -15.58 -2.08
N PRO A 48 -1.94 -15.85 -0.97
CA PRO A 48 -1.39 -17.17 -0.71
C PRO A 48 -2.53 -18.19 -0.59
N LYS A 49 -2.34 -19.36 -1.23
CA LYS A 49 -3.24 -20.50 -1.07
C LYS A 49 -2.97 -21.15 0.29
N LYS A 50 -4.03 -21.41 1.05
CA LYS A 50 -3.96 -22.21 2.29
C LYS A 50 -3.58 -23.66 1.97
#